data_AF-A0AA35WJM1-F1
#
_entry.id   AF-A0AA35WJM1-F1
#
_cell.length_a   1.000
_cell.length_b   1.000
_cell.length_c   1.000
_cell.angle_alpha   90.00
_cell.angle_beta   90.00
_cell.angle_gamma   90.00
#
_symmetry.space_group_name_H-M   'P 1'
#
loop_
_entity.id
_entity.type
_entity.pdbx_description
1 polymer ?
#
loop_
_entity_poly.entity_id
_entity_poly.type
_entity_poly.pdbx_seq_one_letter_code
_entity_poly.pdbx_strand_id
1 'polypeptide(L)'
;QANYSVHFSRPFQDSSDVCQFDSIPHHSSGHLGVPILNDCSSVLQCSTHDMHTVGDHHVWYGKVLHASQNDTPPLLYYDRSYRSIGDETFIRAFETATLGYEEWTHEAHLRMAWNYLTLHGKDKATPIIRQGIRNYIDQNYGKVKNVYNETITMFFIHMVHTAIELTNSSCRTFEEFLEACPHLSDPQLLSHHYSLSRVHSSEARNDWLEPDLKPLP
;
A
#
# COMPACT_ATOMS: atom_id res chain seq x y z
N GLN A 1 2.03 2.81 12.71
CA GLN A 1 3.45 3.24 12.66
C GLN A 1 3.71 4.47 11.79
N ALA A 2 3.20 4.56 10.54
CA ALA A 2 3.45 5.74 9.68
C ALA A 2 3.02 7.08 10.29
N ASN A 3 1.88 7.09 10.99
CA ASN A 3 1.38 8.28 11.68
C ASN A 3 2.37 8.78 12.76
N TYR A 4 2.98 7.86 13.53
CA TYR A 4 4.03 8.23 14.50
C TYR A 4 5.24 8.83 13.80
N SER A 5 5.71 8.22 12.70
CA SER A 5 6.84 8.73 11.93
C SER A 5 6.59 10.16 11.40
N VAL A 6 5.40 10.41 10.81
CA VAL A 6 5.02 11.75 10.32
C VAL A 6 4.86 12.77 11.46
N HIS A 7 4.34 12.34 12.61
CA HIS A 7 4.17 13.20 13.79
C HIS A 7 5.53 13.65 14.34
N PHE A 8 6.43 12.70 14.63
CA PHE A 8 7.75 12.99 15.23
C PHE A 8 8.78 13.52 14.22
N SER A 9 8.52 13.48 12.91
CA SER A 9 9.38 14.14 11.91
C SER A 9 9.15 15.66 11.81
N ARG A 10 8.06 16.17 12.39
CA ARG A 10 7.80 17.61 12.40
C ARG A 10 8.70 18.28 13.44
N PRO A 11 9.44 19.35 13.07
CA PRO A 11 10.24 20.09 14.04
C PRO A 11 9.38 20.55 15.20
N PHE A 12 9.89 20.39 16.41
CA PHE A 12 9.31 21.00 17.60
C PHE A 12 9.31 22.53 17.42
N GLN A 13 8.17 23.17 17.67
CA GLN A 13 8.06 24.63 17.67
C GLN A 13 8.11 25.11 19.11
N ASP A 14 9.20 25.78 19.50
CA ASP A 14 9.46 26.28 20.86
C ASP A 14 8.34 27.15 21.47
N SER A 15 7.42 27.66 20.65
CA SER A 15 6.30 28.51 21.09
C SER A 15 5.09 27.75 21.65
N SER A 16 5.04 26.42 21.52
CA SER A 16 3.98 25.61 22.12
C SER A 16 4.53 24.84 23.32
N ASP A 17 4.03 25.12 24.53
CA ASP A 17 4.32 24.37 25.77
C ASP A 17 3.84 22.90 25.75
N VAL A 18 3.61 22.31 24.56
CA VAL A 18 3.00 20.99 24.38
C VAL A 18 4.09 20.00 24.00
N CYS A 19 4.31 19.00 24.85
CA CYS A 19 5.25 17.93 24.57
C CYS A 19 4.74 17.07 23.39
N GLN A 20 5.62 16.70 22.45
CA GLN A 20 5.23 15.87 21.30
C GLN A 20 4.64 14.51 21.70
N PHE A 21 4.87 14.06 22.94
CA PHE A 21 4.33 12.82 23.47
C PHE A 21 2.93 12.97 24.09
N ASP A 22 2.46 14.19 24.41
CA ASP A 22 1.21 14.41 25.15
C ASP A 22 -0.02 13.84 24.42
N SER A 23 0.00 13.88 23.09
CA SER A 23 -1.10 13.39 22.24
C SER A 23 -0.85 12.00 21.65
N ILE A 24 0.24 11.33 22.02
CA ILE A 24 0.64 10.04 21.45
C ILE A 24 0.60 8.96 22.52
N PRO A 25 -0.09 7.82 22.31
CA PRO A 25 -0.06 6.70 23.24
C PRO A 25 1.36 6.16 23.47
N HIS A 26 1.84 6.26 24.70
CA HIS A 26 3.17 5.81 25.12
C HIS A 26 3.16 5.43 26.61
N HIS A 27 4.21 4.76 27.07
CA HIS A 27 4.44 4.47 28.48
C HIS A 27 5.87 4.79 28.90
N SER A 28 6.06 5.27 30.13
CA SER A 28 7.37 5.68 30.68
C SER A 28 8.12 4.56 31.41
N SER A 29 7.84 3.29 31.08
CA SER A 29 8.53 2.14 31.68
C SER A 29 9.88 1.82 31.03
N GLY A 30 10.34 2.66 30.09
CA GLY A 30 11.68 2.54 29.53
C GLY A 30 12.76 2.82 30.56
N HIS A 31 13.98 2.34 30.29
CA HIS A 31 15.15 2.58 31.10
C HIS A 31 15.30 4.10 31.39
N LEU A 32 15.44 4.47 32.66
CA LEU A 32 15.50 5.86 33.13
C LEU A 32 14.28 6.73 32.76
N GLY A 33 13.11 6.11 32.55
CA GLY A 33 11.88 6.82 32.23
C GLY A 33 11.74 7.25 30.78
N VAL A 34 12.62 6.78 29.88
CA VAL A 34 12.51 7.06 28.44
C VAL A 34 11.14 6.59 27.92
N PRO A 35 10.38 7.45 27.21
CA PRO A 35 9.10 7.06 26.62
C PRO A 35 9.23 5.92 25.63
N ILE A 36 8.36 4.92 25.73
CA ILE A 36 8.21 3.85 24.74
C ILE A 36 6.84 4.00 24.08
N LEU A 37 6.84 4.12 22.75
CA LEU A 37 5.63 4.20 21.96
C LEU A 37 4.89 2.85 21.95
N ASN A 38 3.56 2.91 22.00
CA ASN A 38 2.74 1.71 21.85
C ASN A 38 2.77 1.20 20.39
N ASP A 39 2.34 -0.04 20.17
CA ASP A 39 2.08 -0.61 18.83
C ASP A 39 3.27 -0.53 17.83
N CYS A 40 4.50 -0.53 18.34
CA CYS A 40 5.71 -0.62 17.53
C CYS A 40 6.03 -2.09 17.19
N SER A 41 6.57 -2.35 15.99
CA SER A 41 7.06 -3.69 15.61
C SER A 41 8.12 -4.23 16.56
N SER A 42 9.02 -3.35 17.02
CA SER A 42 10.09 -3.69 17.95
C SER A 42 10.53 -2.45 18.72
N VAL A 43 11.03 -2.65 19.94
CA VAL A 43 11.60 -1.58 20.76
C VAL A 43 13.00 -1.99 21.20
N LEU A 44 13.97 -1.11 20.95
CA LEU A 44 15.35 -1.24 21.44
C LEU A 44 15.61 -0.14 22.46
N GLN A 45 15.86 -0.51 23.71
CA GLN A 45 16.24 0.43 24.77
C GLN A 45 17.75 0.42 24.89
N CYS A 46 18.38 1.57 24.71
CA CYS A 46 19.83 1.70 24.61
C CYS A 46 20.38 2.69 25.65
N SER A 47 21.65 2.50 26.02
CA SER A 47 22.46 3.55 26.64
C SER A 47 23.46 4.09 25.63
N THR A 48 23.76 5.39 25.69
CA THR A 48 24.81 6.00 24.86
C THR A 48 26.14 5.33 25.14
N HIS A 49 26.76 4.76 24.11
CA HIS A 49 28.08 4.15 24.19
C HIS A 49 29.15 5.07 23.61
N ASP A 50 28.91 5.65 22.44
CA ASP A 50 29.84 6.57 21.76
C ASP A 50 29.06 7.51 20.81
N MET A 51 29.67 8.63 20.43
CA MET A 51 29.10 9.59 19.47
C MET A 51 30.20 10.21 18.61
N HIS A 52 30.09 10.05 17.28
CA HIS A 52 31.03 10.63 16.33
C HIS A 52 30.34 11.70 15.48
N THR A 53 31.02 12.80 15.19
CA THR A 53 30.54 13.82 14.24
C THR A 53 30.99 13.44 12.83
N VAL A 54 30.05 13.29 11.91
CA VAL A 54 30.29 12.93 10.50
C VAL A 54 29.56 13.94 9.62
N GLY A 55 30.31 14.91 9.09
CA GLY A 55 29.74 16.01 8.31
C GLY A 55 28.81 16.88 9.16
N ASP A 56 27.55 16.98 8.73
CA ASP A 56 26.46 17.70 9.39
C ASP A 56 25.61 16.82 10.32
N HIS A 57 26.01 15.58 10.58
CA HIS A 57 25.29 14.63 11.43
C HIS A 57 26.15 14.12 12.59
N HIS A 58 25.49 13.70 13.68
CA HIS A 58 26.10 12.91 14.74
C HIS A 58 25.65 11.45 14.64
N VAL A 59 26.61 10.54 14.52
CA VAL A 59 26.37 9.09 14.59
C VAL A 59 26.47 8.67 16.04
N TRP A 60 25.35 8.26 16.62
CA TRP A 60 25.27 7.76 17.99
C TRP A 60 25.33 6.24 17.99
N TYR A 61 26.27 5.68 18.75
CA TYR A 61 26.39 4.25 19.00
C TYR A 61 25.72 3.94 20.33
N GLY A 62 24.67 3.12 20.30
CA GLY A 62 23.93 2.71 21.49
C GLY A 62 24.25 1.28 21.92
N LYS A 63 24.54 1.06 23.21
CA LYS A 63 24.57 -0.29 23.79
C LYS A 63 23.15 -0.71 24.13
N VAL A 64 22.64 -1.74 23.48
CA VAL A 64 21.30 -2.31 23.74
C VAL A 64 21.26 -2.90 25.15
N LEU A 65 20.33 -2.40 25.96
CA LEU A 65 20.06 -2.85 27.33
C LEU A 65 18.87 -3.82 27.38
N HIS A 66 17.85 -3.55 26.56
CA HIS A 66 16.65 -4.35 26.45
C HIS A 66 16.11 -4.31 25.02
N ALA A 67 15.52 -5.41 24.57
CA ALA A 67 14.88 -5.54 23.27
C ALA A 67 13.55 -6.27 23.43
N SER A 68 12.50 -5.78 22.77
CA SER A 68 11.22 -6.44 22.65
C SER A 68 10.71 -6.39 21.21
N GLN A 69 9.84 -7.35 20.86
CA GLN A 69 9.20 -7.47 19.56
C GLN A 69 7.71 -7.73 19.74
N ASN A 70 6.92 -7.28 18.78
CA ASN A 70 5.50 -7.57 18.66
C ASN A 70 5.21 -8.03 17.22
N ASP A 71 4.01 -8.57 16.99
CA ASP A 71 3.59 -9.05 15.66
C ASP A 71 3.20 -7.93 14.69
N THR A 72 3.25 -6.66 15.11
CA THR A 72 2.97 -5.52 14.23
C THR A 72 3.94 -5.52 13.03
N PRO A 73 3.46 -5.57 11.78
CA PRO A 73 4.32 -5.58 10.60
C PRO A 73 5.19 -4.33 10.52
N PRO A 74 6.48 -4.42 10.10
CA PRO A 74 7.34 -3.25 9.99
C PRO A 74 6.85 -2.27 8.93
N LEU A 75 7.09 -0.98 9.18
CA LEU A 75 6.90 0.06 8.17
C LEU A 75 8.16 0.19 7.32
N LEU A 76 8.01 0.12 6.00
CA LEU A 76 9.09 0.42 5.06
C LEU A 76 9.02 1.89 4.64
N TYR A 77 10.17 2.56 4.57
CA TYR A 77 10.30 3.88 3.96
C TYR A 77 11.34 3.81 2.84
N TYR A 78 10.90 4.02 1.60
CA TYR A 78 11.76 3.95 0.41
C TYR A 78 11.23 4.91 -0.65
N ASP A 79 12.15 5.58 -1.35
CA ASP A 79 11.84 6.57 -2.39
C ASP A 79 10.80 7.62 -1.95
N ARG A 80 11.05 8.21 -0.77
CA ARG A 80 10.22 9.25 -0.16
C ARG A 80 8.77 8.85 0.17
N SER A 81 8.42 7.56 0.13
CA SER A 81 7.09 7.07 0.48
C SER A 81 7.13 5.94 1.53
N TYR A 82 6.03 5.81 2.27
CA TYR A 82 5.80 4.69 3.20
C TYR A 82 5.17 3.51 2.46
N ARG A 83 5.58 2.30 2.82
CA ARG A 83 5.21 1.03 2.19
C ARG A 83 5.07 -0.08 3.24
N SER A 84 4.41 -1.17 2.86
CA SER A 84 4.42 -2.42 3.64
C SER A 84 5.38 -3.44 2.99
N ILE A 85 6.02 -4.29 3.80
CA ILE A 85 6.91 -5.34 3.28
C ILE A 85 6.12 -6.38 2.46
N GLY A 86 4.89 -6.68 2.88
CA GLY A 86 4.01 -7.62 2.18
C GLY A 86 3.69 -7.13 0.76
N ASP A 87 3.36 -5.85 0.61
CA ASP A 87 3.05 -5.27 -0.70
C ASP A 87 4.25 -5.26 -1.64
N GLU A 88 5.45 -4.91 -1.16
CA GLU A 88 6.67 -4.97 -1.98
C GLU A 88 6.99 -6.39 -2.44
N THR A 89 6.80 -7.37 -1.55
CA THR A 89 7.01 -8.78 -1.89
C THR A 89 6.00 -9.24 -2.95
N PHE A 90 4.74 -8.84 -2.78
CA PHE A 90 3.66 -9.14 -3.71
C PHE A 90 3.88 -8.49 -5.09
N ILE A 91 4.17 -7.18 -5.15
CA ILE A 91 4.41 -6.45 -6.39
C ILE A 91 5.60 -7.03 -7.14
N ARG A 92 6.69 -7.34 -6.43
CA ARG A 92 7.85 -8.00 -7.04
C ARG A 92 7.50 -9.36 -7.63
N ALA A 93 6.73 -10.18 -6.92
CA ALA A 93 6.28 -11.49 -7.42
C ALA A 93 5.38 -11.35 -8.67
N PHE A 94 4.52 -10.33 -8.70
CA PHE A 94 3.71 -9.99 -9.86
C PHE A 94 4.58 -9.54 -11.06
N GLU A 95 5.47 -8.57 -10.86
CA GLU A 95 6.33 -8.00 -11.91
C GLU A 95 7.29 -9.03 -12.53
N THR A 96 7.77 -9.96 -11.71
CA THR A 96 8.65 -11.05 -12.16
C THR A 96 7.90 -12.30 -12.61
N ALA A 97 6.57 -12.25 -12.64
CA ALA A 97 5.68 -13.34 -13.02
C ALA A 97 5.85 -14.64 -12.20
N THR A 98 6.29 -14.51 -10.94
CA THR A 98 6.47 -15.64 -10.01
C THR A 98 5.34 -15.80 -8.99
N LEU A 99 4.36 -14.89 -8.96
CA LEU A 99 3.16 -15.01 -8.12
C LEU A 99 2.43 -16.33 -8.45
N GLY A 100 2.02 -17.09 -7.43
CA GLY A 100 1.40 -18.40 -7.61
C GLY A 100 0.03 -18.30 -8.30
N TYR A 101 -0.39 -19.37 -9.00
CA TYR A 101 -1.69 -19.41 -9.67
C TYR A 101 -2.87 -19.24 -8.68
N GLU A 102 -2.76 -19.82 -7.48
CA GLU A 102 -3.79 -19.69 -6.44
C GLU A 102 -3.91 -18.27 -5.89
N GLU A 103 -2.86 -17.46 -6.06
CA GLU A 103 -2.81 -16.06 -5.65
C GLU A 103 -3.28 -15.11 -6.76
N TRP A 104 -3.54 -15.61 -7.98
CA TRP A 104 -4.08 -14.83 -9.10
C TRP A 104 -5.59 -14.57 -8.96
N THR A 105 -5.97 -13.94 -7.83
CA THR A 105 -7.35 -13.70 -7.42
C THR A 105 -7.82 -12.29 -7.78
N HIS A 106 -9.13 -12.01 -7.67
CA HIS A 106 -9.66 -10.65 -7.80
C HIS A 106 -9.00 -9.69 -6.82
N GLU A 107 -8.84 -10.11 -5.55
CA GLU A 107 -8.17 -9.31 -4.53
C GLU A 107 -6.74 -8.95 -4.90
N ALA A 108 -5.97 -9.88 -5.48
CA ALA A 108 -4.63 -9.60 -5.96
C ALA A 108 -4.61 -8.52 -7.06
N HIS A 109 -5.60 -8.51 -7.95
CA HIS A 109 -5.71 -7.45 -8.97
C HIS A 109 -6.03 -6.09 -8.33
N LEU A 110 -6.91 -6.05 -7.32
CA LEU A 110 -7.19 -4.82 -6.57
C LEU A 110 -5.95 -4.33 -5.81
N ARG A 111 -5.23 -5.23 -5.13
CA ARG A 111 -4.00 -4.94 -4.40
C ARG A 111 -2.93 -4.37 -5.33
N MET A 112 -2.74 -4.98 -6.50
CA MET A 112 -1.82 -4.51 -7.52
C MET A 112 -2.22 -3.13 -8.06
N ALA A 113 -3.49 -2.93 -8.42
CA ALA A 113 -3.97 -1.64 -8.89
C ALA A 113 -3.80 -0.54 -7.83
N TRP A 114 -4.17 -0.80 -6.57
CA TRP A 114 -4.03 0.15 -5.47
C TRP A 114 -2.57 0.56 -5.24
N ASN A 115 -1.63 -0.40 -5.23
CA ASN A 115 -0.21 -0.12 -5.06
C ASN A 115 0.35 0.78 -6.18
N TYR A 116 0.06 0.47 -7.46
CA TYR A 116 0.53 1.33 -8.56
C TYR A 116 -0.15 2.70 -8.57
N LEU A 117 -1.45 2.77 -8.27
CA LEU A 117 -2.22 4.02 -8.28
C LEU A 117 -1.78 4.97 -7.17
N THR A 118 -1.58 4.46 -5.95
CA THR A 118 -1.10 5.26 -4.82
C THR A 118 0.34 5.75 -5.03
N LEU A 119 1.16 4.99 -5.75
CA LEU A 119 2.55 5.35 -6.02
C LEU A 119 2.71 6.33 -7.19
N HIS A 120 2.02 6.09 -8.30
CA HIS A 120 2.28 6.80 -9.56
C HIS A 120 1.16 7.75 -9.98
N GLY A 121 -0.02 7.66 -9.36
CA GLY A 121 -1.25 8.30 -9.84
C GLY A 121 -1.82 7.60 -11.08
N LYS A 122 -3.09 7.90 -11.40
CA LYS A 122 -3.86 7.19 -12.44
C LYS A 122 -3.17 7.14 -13.80
N ASP A 123 -2.73 8.28 -14.30
CA ASP A 123 -2.23 8.42 -15.67
C ASP A 123 -0.95 7.60 -15.90
N LYS A 124 -0.06 7.57 -14.90
CA LYS A 124 1.20 6.82 -14.97
C LYS A 124 1.01 5.34 -14.61
N ALA A 125 0.13 5.03 -13.67
CA ALA A 125 -0.13 3.66 -13.23
C ALA A 125 -0.86 2.84 -14.30
N THR A 126 -1.80 3.44 -15.03
CA THR A 126 -2.63 2.74 -16.02
C THR A 126 -1.81 1.94 -17.06
N PRO A 127 -0.83 2.52 -17.79
CA PRO A 127 -0.02 1.75 -18.73
C PRO A 127 0.82 0.67 -18.04
N ILE A 128 1.30 0.90 -16.82
CA ILE A 128 2.10 -0.07 -16.05
C ILE A 128 1.25 -1.29 -15.70
N ILE A 129 0.04 -1.08 -15.15
CA ILE A 129 -0.91 -2.15 -14.80
C ILE A 129 -1.27 -2.97 -16.04
N ARG A 130 -1.66 -2.30 -17.12
CA ARG A 130 -2.06 -2.93 -18.38
C ARG A 130 -0.97 -3.81 -18.97
N GLN A 131 0.29 -3.36 -18.92
CA GLN A 131 1.43 -4.13 -19.42
C GLN A 131 1.80 -5.26 -18.46
N GLY A 132 1.79 -5.01 -17.14
CA GLY A 132 2.10 -6.00 -16.13
C GLY A 132 1.18 -7.21 -16.19
N ILE A 133 -0.14 -6.99 -16.32
CA ILE A 133 -1.11 -8.10 -16.43
C ILE A 133 -0.86 -8.91 -17.70
N ARG A 134 -0.62 -8.25 -18.85
CA ARG A 134 -0.29 -8.94 -20.11
C ARG A 134 0.97 -9.79 -19.96
N ASN A 135 2.05 -9.21 -19.43
CA ASN A 135 3.31 -9.91 -19.19
C ASN A 135 3.12 -11.12 -18.28
N TYR A 136 2.36 -10.98 -17.19
CA TYR A 136 2.10 -12.09 -16.26
C TYR A 136 1.36 -13.24 -16.96
N ILE A 137 0.31 -12.93 -17.73
CA ILE A 137 -0.47 -13.92 -18.49
C ILE A 137 0.41 -14.62 -19.52
N ASP A 138 1.25 -13.89 -20.25
CA ASP A 138 2.14 -14.45 -21.27
C ASP A 138 3.18 -15.40 -20.68
N GLN A 139 3.80 -15.02 -19.55
CA GLN A 139 4.79 -15.85 -18.85
C GLN A 139 4.17 -17.09 -18.18
N ASN A 140 2.86 -17.06 -17.90
CA ASN A 140 2.11 -18.16 -17.29
C ASN A 140 1.10 -18.79 -18.25
N TYR A 141 1.39 -18.70 -19.56
CA TYR A 141 0.53 -19.23 -20.60
C TYR A 141 0.20 -20.72 -20.37
N GLY A 142 -1.08 -21.08 -20.52
CA GLY A 142 -1.57 -22.44 -20.28
C GLY A 142 -1.83 -22.82 -18.82
N LYS A 143 -1.35 -22.03 -17.84
CA LYS A 143 -1.71 -22.17 -16.42
C LYS A 143 -2.87 -21.27 -16.03
N VAL A 144 -2.86 -20.03 -16.53
CA VAL A 144 -3.93 -19.05 -16.28
C VAL A 144 -5.04 -19.21 -17.31
N LYS A 145 -6.28 -19.43 -16.84
CA LYS A 145 -7.45 -19.62 -17.71
C LYS A 145 -8.05 -18.31 -18.23
N ASN A 146 -7.78 -17.19 -17.56
CA ASN A 146 -8.35 -15.88 -17.90
C ASN A 146 -7.44 -15.15 -18.89
N VAL A 147 -8.00 -14.85 -20.07
CA VAL A 147 -7.37 -14.01 -21.08
C VAL A 147 -7.57 -12.55 -20.68
N TYR A 148 -6.56 -11.71 -20.92
CA TYR A 148 -6.62 -10.27 -20.71
C TYR A 148 -7.89 -9.66 -21.33
N ASN A 149 -8.53 -8.74 -20.60
CA ASN A 149 -9.68 -7.97 -21.09
C ASN A 149 -9.46 -6.49 -20.75
N GLU A 150 -9.31 -5.67 -21.80
CA GLU A 150 -9.02 -4.24 -21.69
C GLU A 150 -10.10 -3.49 -20.91
N THR A 151 -11.37 -3.70 -21.25
CA THR A 151 -12.50 -3.02 -20.62
C THR A 151 -12.61 -3.36 -19.13
N ILE A 152 -12.49 -4.64 -18.76
CA ILE A 152 -12.52 -5.04 -17.34
C ILE A 152 -11.36 -4.40 -16.56
N THR A 153 -10.15 -4.44 -17.13
CA THR A 153 -8.96 -3.89 -16.49
C THR A 153 -9.12 -2.38 -16.23
N MET A 154 -9.53 -1.63 -17.25
CA MET A 154 -9.72 -0.19 -17.17
C MET A 154 -10.88 0.20 -16.23
N PHE A 155 -11.93 -0.62 -16.17
CA PHE A 155 -13.04 -0.44 -15.23
C PHE A 155 -12.55 -0.49 -13.78
N PHE A 156 -11.80 -1.53 -13.41
CA PHE A 156 -11.30 -1.67 -12.05
C PHE A 156 -10.22 -0.64 -11.71
N ILE A 157 -9.37 -0.24 -12.66
CA ILE A 157 -8.44 0.89 -12.47
C ILE A 157 -9.22 2.16 -12.12
N HIS A 158 -10.33 2.43 -12.82
CA HIS A 158 -11.18 3.58 -12.54
C HIS A 158 -11.82 3.48 -11.14
N MET A 159 -12.43 2.34 -10.80
CA MET A 159 -13.09 2.14 -9.51
C MET A 159 -12.12 2.27 -8.33
N VAL A 160 -10.93 1.66 -8.42
CA VAL A 160 -9.90 1.76 -7.38
C VAL A 160 -9.40 3.20 -7.25
N HIS A 161 -9.16 3.90 -8.37
CA HIS A 161 -8.77 5.30 -8.33
C HIS A 161 -9.83 6.18 -7.64
N THR A 162 -11.10 6.05 -8.02
CA THR A 162 -12.19 6.83 -7.41
C THR A 162 -12.30 6.55 -5.91
N ALA A 163 -12.12 5.30 -5.49
CA ALA A 163 -12.09 4.94 -4.07
C ALA A 163 -10.88 5.55 -3.31
N ILE A 164 -9.70 5.63 -3.93
CA ILE A 164 -8.52 6.31 -3.35
C ILE A 164 -8.80 7.80 -3.12
N GLU A 165 -9.44 8.46 -4.09
CA GLU A 165 -9.84 9.87 -3.99
C GLU A 165 -10.88 10.08 -2.88
N LEU A 166 -11.91 9.23 -2.81
CA LEU A 166 -12.97 9.31 -1.79
C LEU A 166 -12.45 9.09 -0.36
N THR A 167 -11.41 8.25 -0.21
CA THR A 167 -10.74 8.02 1.08
C THR A 167 -9.70 9.11 1.40
N ASN A 168 -9.57 10.14 0.55
CA ASN A 168 -8.56 11.20 0.67
C ASN A 168 -7.13 10.67 0.84
N SER A 169 -6.80 9.53 0.23
CA SER A 169 -5.49 8.86 0.40
C SER A 169 -5.08 8.63 1.87
N SER A 170 -6.06 8.42 2.74
CA SER A 170 -5.83 8.23 4.18
C SER A 170 -5.35 6.82 4.53
N CYS A 171 -5.80 5.81 3.78
CA CYS A 171 -5.40 4.42 3.93
C CYS A 171 -3.89 4.26 3.65
N ARG A 172 -3.18 3.62 4.57
CA ARG A 172 -1.73 3.39 4.50
C ARG A 172 -1.38 1.97 4.10
N THR A 173 -2.31 1.04 4.25
CA THR A 173 -2.19 -0.35 3.77
C THR A 173 -3.34 -0.69 2.83
N PHE A 174 -3.15 -1.75 2.04
CA PHE A 174 -4.20 -2.26 1.18
C PHE A 174 -5.39 -2.81 1.99
N GLU A 175 -5.13 -3.44 3.14
CA GLU A 175 -6.15 -3.98 4.02
C GLU A 175 -7.06 -2.87 4.57
N GLU A 176 -6.48 -1.75 5.06
CA GLU A 176 -7.25 -0.57 5.49
C GLU A 176 -8.09 0.00 4.34
N PHE A 177 -7.55 0.00 3.11
CA PHE A 177 -8.26 0.46 1.93
C PHE A 177 -9.46 -0.43 1.58
N LEU A 178 -9.28 -1.75 1.63
CA LEU A 178 -10.34 -2.69 1.30
C LEU A 178 -11.45 -2.71 2.37
N GLU A 179 -11.09 -2.56 3.64
CA GLU A 179 -12.04 -2.38 4.74
C GLU A 179 -12.87 -1.10 4.60
N ALA A 180 -12.24 0.00 4.16
CA ALA A 180 -12.93 1.26 3.89
C ALA A 180 -13.81 1.20 2.63
N CYS A 181 -13.43 0.38 1.64
CA CYS A 181 -14.09 0.27 0.34
C CYS A 181 -14.52 -1.18 0.00
N PRO A 182 -15.36 -1.83 0.83
CA PRO A 182 -15.65 -3.26 0.69
C PRO A 182 -16.41 -3.60 -0.60
N HIS A 183 -17.09 -2.62 -1.20
CA HIS A 183 -17.80 -2.76 -2.46
C HIS A 183 -16.87 -3.15 -3.64
N LEU A 184 -15.57 -2.86 -3.57
CA LEU A 184 -14.61 -3.25 -4.61
C LEU A 184 -14.39 -4.77 -4.69
N SER A 185 -14.65 -5.48 -3.59
CA SER A 185 -14.59 -6.94 -3.52
C SER A 185 -15.86 -7.63 -4.02
N ASP A 186 -16.93 -6.87 -4.33
CA ASP A 186 -18.18 -7.45 -4.83
C ASP A 186 -17.96 -8.04 -6.25
N PRO A 187 -18.13 -9.37 -6.43
CA PRO A 187 -17.97 -10.01 -7.73
C PRO A 187 -18.99 -9.51 -8.77
N GLN A 188 -20.09 -8.89 -8.34
CA GLN A 188 -21.12 -8.35 -9.21
C GLN A 188 -20.91 -6.88 -9.59
N LEU A 189 -19.88 -6.21 -9.03
CA LEU A 189 -19.66 -4.78 -9.25
C LEU A 189 -19.63 -4.39 -10.73
N LEU A 190 -18.94 -5.18 -11.57
CA LEU A 190 -18.89 -4.96 -13.02
C LEU A 190 -20.28 -5.05 -13.68
N SER A 191 -21.12 -5.98 -13.24
CA SER A 191 -22.45 -6.25 -13.82
C SER A 191 -23.48 -5.16 -13.52
N HIS A 192 -23.23 -4.31 -12.52
CA HIS A 192 -24.04 -3.12 -12.27
C HIS A 192 -23.84 -2.02 -13.34
N HIS A 193 -22.71 -2.07 -14.06
CA HIS A 193 -22.30 -1.07 -15.03
C HIS A 193 -22.36 -1.59 -16.47
N TYR A 194 -22.07 -2.87 -16.69
CA TYR A 194 -21.98 -3.46 -18.02
C TYR A 194 -22.93 -4.64 -18.22
N SER A 195 -23.50 -4.73 -19.43
CA SER A 195 -24.15 -5.95 -19.91
C SER A 195 -23.12 -7.05 -20.22
N LEU A 196 -23.49 -8.31 -19.98
CA LEU A 196 -22.64 -9.48 -20.29
C LEU A 196 -22.23 -9.52 -21.78
N SER A 197 -23.15 -9.15 -22.68
CA SER A 197 -22.90 -9.07 -24.11
C SER A 197 -21.79 -8.08 -24.46
N ARG A 198 -21.71 -6.95 -23.76
CA ARG A 198 -20.70 -5.92 -24.01
C ARG A 198 -19.33 -6.38 -23.51
N VAL A 199 -19.24 -6.81 -22.26
CA VAL A 199 -17.97 -7.24 -21.63
C VAL A 199 -17.33 -8.43 -22.35
N HIS A 200 -18.13 -9.37 -22.86
CA HIS A 200 -17.63 -10.57 -23.52
C HIS A 200 -17.36 -10.38 -25.02
N SER A 201 -17.63 -9.20 -25.57
CA SER A 201 -17.33 -8.89 -26.97
C SER A 201 -15.82 -8.91 -27.26
N SER A 202 -15.46 -9.15 -28.52
CA SER A 202 -14.06 -9.04 -28.96
C SER A 202 -13.53 -7.60 -28.85
N GLU A 203 -14.40 -6.62 -29.05
CA GLU A 203 -14.06 -5.20 -28.94
C GLU A 203 -13.70 -4.84 -27.48
N ALA A 204 -14.53 -5.19 -26.49
CA ALA A 204 -14.26 -4.94 -25.08
C ALA A 204 -12.95 -5.61 -24.58
N ARG A 205 -12.56 -6.74 -25.17
CA ARG A 205 -11.30 -7.40 -24.84
C ARG A 205 -10.08 -6.60 -25.28
N ASN A 206 -10.17 -5.89 -26.41
CA ASN A 206 -9.03 -5.21 -27.03
C ASN A 206 -8.98 -3.71 -26.73
N ASP A 207 -10.15 -3.08 -26.57
CA ASP A 207 -10.31 -1.64 -26.40
C ASP A 207 -11.16 -1.30 -25.18
N TRP A 208 -11.05 -0.05 -24.71
CA TRP A 208 -11.93 0.49 -23.69
C TRP A 208 -13.29 0.84 -24.27
N LEU A 209 -14.34 0.21 -23.74
CA LEU A 209 -15.72 0.59 -24.01
C LEU A 209 -16.33 1.18 -22.75
N GLU A 210 -17.02 2.32 -22.86
CA GLU A 210 -17.78 2.89 -21.75
C GLU A 210 -18.91 1.95 -21.26
N PRO A 211 -19.35 2.03 -19.99
CA PRO A 211 -20.49 1.27 -19.49
C PRO A 211 -21.79 1.50 -20.26
N ASP A 212 -22.60 0.46 -20.46
CA ASP A 212 -23.88 0.52 -21.16
C ASP A 212 -25.12 0.47 -20.24
N LEU A 213 -24.97 0.09 -18.96
CA LEU A 213 -26.09 0.04 -18.00
C LEU A 213 -26.10 1.25 -17.07
N LYS A 214 -24.94 1.63 -16.53
CA LYS A 214 -24.82 2.74 -15.57
C LYS A 214 -23.46 3.43 -15.75
N PRO A 215 -23.41 4.78 -15.83
CA PRO A 215 -22.14 5.50 -15.96
C PRO A 215 -21.22 5.27 -14.74
N LEU A 216 -19.93 5.46 -14.93
CA LEU A 216 -18.95 5.43 -13.85
C LEU A 216 -19.15 6.63 -12.91
N PRO A 217 -18.88 6.46 -11.60
CA PRO A 217 -18.94 7.52 -10.60
C PRO A 217 -17.85 8.59 -10.76
#